data_AF-A0AAJ0A7K5-F1
#
_entry.id   AF-A0AAJ0A7K5-F1
#
_cell.length_a   1.000
_cell.length_b   1.000
_cell.length_c   1.000
_cell.angle_alpha   90.00
_cell.angle_beta   90.00
_cell.angle_gamma   90.00
#
_symmetry.space_group_name_H-M   'P 1'
#
loop_
_entity.id
_entity.type
_entity.pdbx_description
1 polymer ?
#
loop_
_entity_poly.entity_id
_entity_poly.type
_entity_poly.pdbx_seq_one_letter_code
_entity_poly.pdbx_strand_id
1 'polypeptide(L)'
;MFLIPALAVAVLLFSAWRWKWRYATKAKLAATSSQEKSDEKTDITPLKDFDWQNIDPAKHRPFKPVYHITMAIQASPPEDLIIIDNNYLDRVTERRQLLEKHVSTVAGAVPEGIPALHETWTYLLSEYLPKRYPTMFSLSEDKTKFHNHVTKTSLPLTPPEDPLVALKALGETVEDDIFLLVETPAGHRAVAFVCCHPAGFDPSGKLGKLMKDIHTPVPSYDKIGASMERLFCRLQVGKSFKRMNVSQRVPGG
;
A
#
# COMPACT_ATOMS: atom_id res chain seq x y z
N MET A 1 10.19 48.38 -35.39
CA MET A 1 10.78 47.03 -35.24
C MET A 1 10.32 46.36 -33.93
N PHE A 2 9.01 46.31 -33.63
CA PHE A 2 8.47 45.80 -32.35
C PHE A 2 7.30 44.81 -32.49
N LEU A 3 6.94 44.39 -33.71
CA LEU A 3 5.81 43.47 -33.94
C LEU A 3 6.15 41.99 -33.69
N ILE A 4 7.42 41.61 -33.76
CA ILE A 4 7.90 40.24 -33.55
C ILE A 4 7.87 39.80 -32.07
N PRO A 5 8.29 40.63 -31.06
CA PRO A 5 8.26 40.19 -29.66
C PRO A 5 6.85 40.04 -29.09
N ALA A 6 5.89 40.86 -29.53
CA ALA A 6 4.50 40.78 -29.06
C ALA A 6 3.80 39.49 -29.49
N LEU A 7 4.09 39.00 -30.72
CA LEU A 7 3.54 37.74 -31.23
C LEU A 7 4.08 36.53 -30.44
N ALA A 8 5.37 36.54 -30.08
CA ALA A 8 5.98 35.46 -29.32
C ALA A 8 5.41 35.33 -27.89
N VAL A 9 5.17 36.46 -27.21
CA VAL A 9 4.54 36.48 -25.89
C VAL A 9 3.08 35.99 -25.96
N ALA A 10 2.33 36.40 -26.99
CA ALA A 10 0.96 35.93 -27.18
C ALA A 10 0.87 34.41 -27.42
N VAL A 11 1.80 33.84 -28.20
CA VAL A 11 1.88 32.39 -28.43
C VAL A 11 2.22 31.63 -27.15
N LEU A 12 3.15 32.13 -26.35
CA LEU A 12 3.51 31.52 -25.06
C LEU A 12 2.34 31.54 -24.08
N LEU A 13 1.66 32.68 -23.94
CA LEU A 13 0.48 32.81 -23.08
C LEU A 13 -0.67 31.92 -23.55
N PHE A 14 -0.91 31.83 -24.87
CA PHE A 14 -1.93 30.94 -25.43
C PHE A 14 -1.58 29.46 -25.23
N SER A 15 -0.31 29.08 -25.35
CA SER A 15 0.16 27.71 -25.10
C SER A 15 0.04 27.33 -23.62
N ALA A 16 0.39 28.23 -22.70
CA ALA A 16 0.26 28.03 -21.27
C ALA A 16 -1.22 27.97 -20.83
N TRP A 17 -2.07 28.82 -21.41
CA TRP A 17 -3.51 28.80 -21.18
C TRP A 17 -4.13 27.50 -21.69
N ARG A 18 -3.80 27.08 -22.91
CA ARG A 18 -4.27 25.81 -23.50
C ARG A 18 -3.75 24.60 -22.71
N TRP A 19 -2.52 24.65 -22.21
CA TRP A 19 -1.96 23.61 -21.33
C TRP A 19 -2.74 23.53 -20.03
N LYS A 20 -2.91 24.66 -19.31
CA LYS A 20 -3.69 24.72 -18.06
C LYS A 20 -5.12 24.25 -18.27
N TRP A 21 -5.76 24.63 -19.37
CA TRP A 21 -7.14 24.25 -19.65
C TRP A 21 -7.28 22.77 -19.98
N ARG A 22 -6.33 22.18 -20.72
CA ARG A 22 -6.26 20.72 -20.99
C ARG A 22 -5.98 19.91 -19.72
N TYR A 23 -5.16 20.42 -18.81
CA TYR A 23 -4.91 19.75 -17.52
C TYR A 23 -6.12 19.84 -16.59
N ALA A 24 -6.76 21.01 -16.48
CA ALA A 24 -7.97 21.17 -15.67
C ALA A 24 -9.13 20.31 -16.18
N THR A 25 -9.32 20.21 -17.50
CA THR A 25 -10.33 19.33 -18.10
C THR A 25 -10.01 17.86 -17.91
N LYS A 26 -8.73 17.43 -18.05
CA LYS A 26 -8.32 16.06 -17.70
C LYS A 26 -8.51 15.74 -16.23
N ALA A 27 -8.16 16.66 -15.32
CA ALA A 27 -8.36 16.47 -13.88
C ALA A 27 -9.86 16.38 -13.53
N LYS A 28 -10.71 17.20 -14.17
CA LYS A 28 -12.16 17.14 -13.99
C LYS A 28 -12.78 15.86 -14.56
N LEU A 29 -12.37 15.45 -15.76
CA LEU A 29 -12.80 14.19 -16.37
C LEU A 29 -12.30 12.97 -15.58
N ALA A 30 -11.09 13.03 -15.03
CA ALA A 30 -10.57 12.00 -14.12
C ALA A 30 -11.36 11.98 -12.81
N ALA A 31 -11.67 13.13 -12.20
CA ALA A 31 -12.48 13.21 -11.00
C ALA A 31 -13.90 12.68 -11.22
N THR A 32 -14.58 13.09 -12.30
CA THR A 32 -15.92 12.60 -12.66
C THR A 32 -15.90 11.11 -13.01
N SER A 33 -14.89 10.63 -13.76
CA SER A 33 -14.71 9.20 -14.04
C SER A 33 -14.38 8.39 -12.79
N SER A 34 -13.68 8.95 -11.81
CA SER A 34 -13.42 8.28 -10.52
C SER A 34 -14.68 8.22 -9.67
N GLN A 35 -15.54 9.23 -9.77
CA GLN A 35 -16.79 9.36 -9.01
C GLN A 35 -17.92 8.49 -9.58
N GLU A 36 -18.03 8.31 -10.90
CA GLU A 36 -19.00 7.38 -11.52
C GLU A 36 -18.56 5.90 -11.38
N LYS A 37 -17.27 5.63 -11.22
CA LYS A 37 -16.73 4.27 -11.09
C LYS A 37 -16.57 3.80 -9.64
N SER A 38 -16.67 4.70 -8.67
CA SER A 38 -16.68 4.35 -7.24
C SER A 38 -18.00 3.75 -6.76
N ASP A 39 -19.09 3.91 -7.52
CA ASP A 39 -20.40 3.37 -7.19
C ASP A 39 -20.57 1.87 -7.53
N GLU A 40 -19.67 1.30 -8.34
CA GLU A 40 -19.52 -0.16 -8.43
C GLU A 40 -18.73 -0.62 -7.21
N LYS A 41 -19.40 -0.69 -6.05
CA LYS A 41 -18.86 -1.24 -4.80
C LYS A 41 -18.10 -2.52 -5.11
N THR A 42 -16.78 -2.52 -4.93
CA THR A 42 -15.99 -3.74 -4.88
C THR A 42 -16.51 -4.60 -3.75
N ASP A 43 -17.35 -5.58 -4.07
CA ASP A 43 -18.05 -6.38 -3.08
C ASP A 43 -17.11 -7.44 -2.49
N ILE A 44 -16.38 -7.05 -1.44
CA ILE A 44 -15.56 -7.98 -0.65
C ILE A 44 -16.48 -9.08 -0.11
N THR A 45 -16.26 -10.33 -0.54
CA THR A 45 -17.06 -11.48 -0.11
C THR A 45 -16.66 -11.93 1.31
N PRO A 46 -17.58 -11.96 2.28
CA PRO A 46 -17.28 -12.41 3.65
C PRO A 46 -16.98 -13.91 3.76
N LEU A 47 -16.03 -14.29 4.62
CA LEU A 47 -15.85 -15.68 5.08
C LEU A 47 -16.61 -15.89 6.40
N LYS A 48 -17.89 -16.29 6.31
CA LYS A 48 -18.80 -16.36 7.47
C LYS A 48 -18.40 -17.39 8.52
N ASP A 49 -17.83 -18.51 8.08
CA ASP A 49 -17.45 -19.65 8.93
C ASP A 49 -15.94 -19.85 8.96
N PHE A 50 -15.17 -18.76 8.85
CA PHE A 50 -13.71 -18.81 8.80
C PHE A 50 -13.12 -19.18 10.16
N ASP A 51 -12.45 -20.32 10.21
CA ASP A 51 -11.63 -20.73 11.35
C ASP A 51 -10.16 -20.68 10.99
N TRP A 52 -9.53 -19.54 11.29
CA TRP A 52 -8.12 -19.26 10.96
C TRP A 52 -7.16 -20.30 11.53
N GLN A 53 -7.49 -20.95 12.66
CA GLN A 53 -6.62 -21.93 13.31
C GLN A 53 -6.46 -23.21 12.49
N ASN A 54 -7.44 -23.50 11.63
CA ASN A 54 -7.47 -24.67 10.77
C ASN A 54 -7.07 -24.36 9.31
N ILE A 55 -6.53 -23.17 9.06
CA ILE A 55 -6.01 -22.78 7.73
C ILE A 55 -4.50 -22.95 7.70
N ASP A 56 -4.04 -23.90 6.89
CA ASP A 56 -2.61 -24.07 6.63
C ASP A 56 -2.04 -22.89 5.82
N PRO A 57 -0.81 -22.44 6.12
CA PRO A 57 -0.14 -21.40 5.34
C PRO A 57 -0.02 -21.77 3.86
N ALA A 58 -0.19 -20.77 2.99
CA ALA A 58 -0.11 -20.96 1.55
C ALA A 58 1.29 -21.45 1.11
N LYS A 59 1.33 -22.59 0.41
CA LYS A 59 2.59 -23.19 -0.07
C LYS A 59 2.98 -22.58 -1.42
N HIS A 60 3.86 -21.58 -1.37
CA HIS A 60 4.40 -20.96 -2.58
C HIS A 60 5.67 -21.68 -3.08
N ARG A 61 5.69 -22.05 -4.37
CA ARG A 61 6.88 -22.64 -5.04
C ARG A 61 7.23 -21.89 -6.33
N PRO A 62 7.68 -20.62 -6.24
CA PRO A 62 7.93 -19.80 -7.43
C PRO A 62 9.26 -20.10 -8.13
N PHE A 63 10.03 -21.09 -7.69
CA PHE A 63 11.36 -21.39 -8.23
C PHE A 63 11.28 -21.89 -9.67
N LYS A 64 12.03 -21.22 -10.55
CA LYS A 64 12.26 -21.64 -11.93
C LYS A 64 13.74 -21.96 -12.11
N PRO A 65 14.10 -22.99 -12.89
CA PRO A 65 15.51 -23.35 -13.15
C PRO A 65 16.32 -22.21 -13.77
N VAL A 66 15.68 -21.36 -14.59
CA VAL A 66 16.29 -20.18 -15.21
C VAL A 66 15.54 -18.93 -14.75
N TYR A 67 16.29 -17.95 -14.24
CA TYR A 67 15.75 -16.67 -13.80
C TYR A 67 15.73 -15.66 -14.95
N HIS A 68 14.54 -15.14 -15.24
CA HIS A 68 14.35 -13.99 -16.12
C HIS A 68 13.66 -12.88 -15.33
N ILE A 69 14.30 -11.71 -15.24
CA ILE A 69 13.68 -10.56 -14.60
C ILE A 69 12.48 -10.09 -15.44
N THR A 70 11.31 -10.14 -14.84
CA THR A 70 10.06 -9.68 -15.44
C THR A 70 9.22 -9.06 -14.33
N MET A 71 8.20 -8.28 -14.70
CA MET A 71 7.25 -7.75 -13.72
C MET A 71 6.52 -8.88 -12.96
N ALA A 72 6.20 -9.99 -13.64
CA ALA A 72 5.48 -11.14 -13.11
C ALA A 72 4.19 -10.77 -12.33
N ILE A 73 3.50 -9.72 -12.78
CA ILE A 73 2.27 -9.22 -12.16
C ILE A 73 1.08 -10.03 -12.63
N GLN A 74 0.18 -10.29 -11.70
CA GLN A 74 -1.13 -10.88 -11.92
C GLN A 74 -2.19 -9.96 -11.31
N ALA A 75 -3.34 -9.82 -11.98
CA ALA A 75 -4.49 -9.21 -11.34
C ALA A 75 -4.89 -10.05 -10.12
N SER A 76 -5.31 -9.38 -9.04
CA SER A 76 -5.80 -10.03 -7.84
C SER A 76 -7.15 -9.44 -7.47
N PRO A 77 -8.12 -10.26 -7.08
CA PRO A 77 -9.38 -9.73 -6.61
C PRO A 77 -9.18 -9.08 -5.23
N PRO A 78 -10.02 -8.11 -4.83
CA PRO A 78 -9.87 -7.41 -3.55
C PRO A 78 -9.87 -8.35 -2.33
N GLU A 79 -10.63 -9.45 -2.35
CA GLU A 79 -10.69 -10.43 -1.24
C GLU A 79 -9.36 -11.13 -0.93
N ASP A 80 -8.40 -11.08 -1.84
CA ASP A 80 -7.05 -11.66 -1.69
C ASP A 80 -6.03 -10.65 -1.14
N LEU A 81 -6.45 -9.43 -0.77
CA LEU A 81 -5.54 -8.37 -0.31
C LEU A 81 -4.74 -8.78 0.94
N ILE A 82 -5.40 -9.40 1.93
CA ILE A 82 -4.76 -9.93 3.14
C ILE A 82 -5.20 -11.38 3.28
N ILE A 83 -4.24 -12.29 3.46
CA ILE A 83 -4.47 -13.71 3.65
C ILE A 83 -4.06 -14.07 5.06
N ILE A 84 -4.99 -14.63 5.83
CA ILE A 84 -4.76 -15.03 7.22
C ILE A 84 -4.69 -16.55 7.30
N ASP A 85 -3.75 -17.07 8.06
CA ASP A 85 -3.57 -18.49 8.32
C ASP A 85 -3.38 -18.78 9.82
N ASN A 86 -3.13 -20.04 10.17
CA ASN A 86 -2.96 -20.50 11.54
C ASN A 86 -1.72 -19.93 12.27
N ASN A 87 -0.87 -19.14 11.60
CA ASN A 87 0.25 -18.44 12.22
C ASN A 87 -0.06 -16.99 12.60
N TYR A 88 -1.27 -16.50 12.30
CA TYR A 88 -1.66 -15.10 12.52
C TYR A 88 -1.31 -14.59 13.92
N LEU A 89 -1.76 -15.30 14.96
CA LEU A 89 -1.58 -14.87 16.36
C LEU A 89 -0.09 -14.79 16.74
N ASP A 90 0.70 -15.78 16.33
CA ASP A 90 2.13 -15.82 16.62
C ASP A 90 2.85 -14.67 15.90
N ARG A 91 2.54 -14.45 14.61
CA ARG A 91 3.16 -13.39 13.80
C ARG A 91 2.84 -12.00 14.33
N VAL A 92 1.58 -11.69 14.65
CA VAL A 92 1.23 -10.35 15.20
C VAL A 92 1.79 -10.14 16.61
N THR A 93 1.94 -11.22 17.39
CA THR A 93 2.57 -11.16 18.73
C THR A 93 4.07 -10.90 18.63
N GLU A 94 4.77 -11.54 17.70
CA GLU A 94 6.19 -11.24 17.40
C GLU A 94 6.35 -9.79 16.91
N ARG A 95 5.49 -9.35 15.98
CA ARG A 95 5.49 -7.97 15.46
C ARG A 95 5.33 -6.93 16.57
N ARG A 96 4.47 -7.17 17.56
CA ARG A 96 4.35 -6.29 18.75
C ARG A 96 5.70 -6.10 19.44
N GLN A 97 6.45 -7.18 19.66
CA GLN A 97 7.75 -7.09 20.32
C GLN A 97 8.77 -6.32 19.47
N LEU A 98 8.77 -6.51 18.15
CA LEU A 98 9.64 -5.77 17.23
C LEU A 98 9.29 -4.28 17.18
N LEU A 99 8.01 -3.95 17.12
CA LEU A 99 7.52 -2.57 17.13
C LEU A 99 7.82 -1.84 18.44
N GLU A 100 7.95 -2.55 19.55
CA GLU A 100 8.38 -1.98 20.83
C GLU A 100 9.90 -1.77 20.89
N LYS A 101 10.68 -2.76 20.46
CA LYS A 101 12.14 -2.74 20.61
C LYS A 101 12.86 -1.95 19.53
N HIS A 102 12.30 -1.88 18.33
CA HIS A 102 12.98 -1.40 17.12
C HIS A 102 12.14 -0.39 16.32
N VAL A 103 11.26 0.38 16.99
CA VAL A 103 10.29 1.28 16.34
C VAL A 103 10.90 2.15 15.24
N SER A 104 12.07 2.74 15.48
CA SER A 104 12.76 3.64 14.52
C SER A 104 13.25 2.94 13.27
N THR A 105 13.41 1.61 13.32
CA THR A 105 13.82 0.78 12.20
C THR A 105 12.60 0.23 11.47
N VAL A 106 11.60 -0.28 12.19
CA VAL A 106 10.50 -1.07 11.61
C VAL A 106 9.25 -0.25 11.26
N ALA A 107 9.13 0.99 11.71
CA ALA A 107 8.01 1.86 11.38
C ALA A 107 8.45 3.31 11.16
N GLY A 108 7.80 3.98 10.23
CA GLY A 108 8.05 5.40 10.00
C GLY A 108 7.08 6.01 9.00
N ALA A 109 6.83 7.31 9.17
CA ALA A 109 6.05 8.12 8.26
C ALA A 109 6.67 9.51 8.11
N VAL A 110 6.60 10.06 6.90
CA VAL A 110 6.84 11.48 6.64
C VAL A 110 5.51 12.25 6.66
N PRO A 111 5.50 13.57 6.89
CA PRO A 111 4.27 14.35 6.97
C PRO A 111 3.35 14.19 5.75
N GLU A 112 3.93 14.09 4.54
CA GLU A 112 3.16 13.91 3.31
C GLU A 112 2.46 12.53 3.23
N GLY A 113 2.86 11.56 4.06
CA GLY A 113 2.28 10.22 4.11
C GLY A 113 1.10 10.06 5.06
N ILE A 114 0.85 11.04 5.94
CA ILE A 114 -0.23 10.96 6.95
C ILE A 114 -1.60 10.72 6.30
N PRO A 115 -2.00 11.40 5.21
CA PRO A 115 -3.29 11.14 4.56
C PRO A 115 -3.43 9.70 4.04
N ALA A 116 -2.37 9.16 3.42
CA ALA A 116 -2.37 7.78 2.92
C ALA A 116 -2.45 6.74 4.06
N LEU A 117 -1.79 7.03 5.19
CA LEU A 117 -1.87 6.21 6.40
C LEU A 117 -3.28 6.22 7.00
N HIS A 118 -3.92 7.38 7.08
CA HIS A 118 -5.29 7.53 7.57
C HIS A 118 -6.32 6.86 6.66
N GLU A 119 -6.13 6.94 5.34
CA GLU A 119 -6.94 6.19 4.37
C GLU A 119 -6.79 4.67 4.58
N THR A 120 -5.55 4.19 4.71
CA THR A 120 -5.25 2.77 4.96
C THR A 120 -5.86 2.30 6.27
N TRP A 121 -5.73 3.09 7.35
CA TRP A 121 -6.36 2.82 8.64
C TRP A 121 -7.87 2.65 8.51
N THR A 122 -8.52 3.65 7.91
CA THR A 122 -9.97 3.69 7.77
C THR A 122 -10.46 2.52 6.93
N TYR A 123 -9.82 2.26 5.79
CA TYR A 123 -10.19 1.16 4.91
C TYR A 123 -10.02 -0.21 5.58
N LEU A 124 -8.87 -0.47 6.21
CA LEU A 124 -8.60 -1.77 6.81
C LEU A 124 -9.53 -2.05 8.01
N LEU A 125 -9.68 -1.09 8.92
CA LEU A 125 -10.41 -1.30 10.17
C LEU A 125 -11.92 -1.17 10.01
N SER A 126 -12.41 -0.29 9.13
CA SER A 126 -13.85 -0.05 8.98
C SER A 126 -14.50 -0.90 7.88
N GLU A 127 -13.77 -1.18 6.79
CA GLU A 127 -14.35 -1.79 5.59
C GLU A 127 -13.82 -3.20 5.35
N TYR A 128 -12.50 -3.38 5.28
CA TYR A 128 -11.91 -4.63 4.79
C TYR A 128 -11.98 -5.77 5.81
N LEU A 129 -11.33 -5.59 6.97
CA LEU A 129 -11.14 -6.68 7.93
C LEU A 129 -12.47 -7.20 8.52
N PRO A 130 -13.39 -6.34 9.02
CA PRO A 130 -14.66 -6.82 9.56
C PRO A 130 -15.56 -7.45 8.51
N LYS A 131 -15.49 -6.99 7.25
CA LYS A 131 -16.31 -7.55 6.16
C LYS A 131 -15.74 -8.88 5.66
N ARG A 132 -14.42 -8.97 5.47
CA ARG A 132 -13.76 -10.17 4.93
C ARG A 132 -13.69 -11.30 5.96
N TYR A 133 -13.35 -10.99 7.21
CA TYR A 133 -13.09 -11.95 8.28
C TYR A 133 -13.97 -11.67 9.53
N PRO A 134 -15.32 -11.78 9.40
CA PRO A 134 -16.25 -11.39 10.46
C PRO A 134 -16.16 -12.25 11.73
N THR A 135 -15.56 -13.44 11.66
CA THR A 135 -15.30 -14.30 12.84
C THR A 135 -14.11 -13.82 13.67
N MET A 136 -13.19 -13.07 13.06
CA MET A 136 -11.97 -12.55 13.70
C MET A 136 -12.10 -11.08 14.08
N PHE A 137 -12.85 -10.30 13.30
CA PHE A 137 -12.96 -8.86 13.48
C PHE A 137 -14.40 -8.38 13.38
N SER A 138 -14.75 -7.40 14.21
CA SER A 138 -16.06 -6.75 14.15
C SER A 138 -15.97 -5.26 14.46
N LEU A 139 -17.04 -4.54 14.15
CA LEU A 139 -17.25 -3.17 14.61
C LEU A 139 -18.15 -3.15 15.85
N SER A 140 -18.00 -2.13 16.68
CA SER A 140 -18.97 -1.83 17.73
C SER A 140 -20.32 -1.40 17.13
N GLU A 141 -21.41 -1.49 17.92
CA GLU A 141 -22.76 -1.14 17.46
C GLU A 141 -22.87 0.31 17.00
N ASP A 142 -22.20 1.23 17.71
CA ASP A 142 -22.10 2.65 17.38
C ASP A 142 -21.13 2.96 16.23
N LYS A 143 -20.43 1.94 15.71
CA LYS A 143 -19.40 2.04 14.66
C LYS A 143 -18.30 3.04 14.99
N THR A 144 -17.90 3.13 16.26
CA THR A 144 -16.77 3.97 16.68
C THR A 144 -15.49 3.18 16.93
N LYS A 145 -15.61 1.86 17.13
CA LYS A 145 -14.48 0.97 17.45
C LYS A 145 -14.44 -0.25 16.55
N PHE A 146 -13.22 -0.66 16.25
CA PHE A 146 -12.86 -1.95 15.70
C PHE A 146 -12.46 -2.91 16.81
N HIS A 147 -12.87 -4.17 16.71
CA HIS A 147 -12.55 -5.24 17.65
C HIS A 147 -11.79 -6.35 16.94
N ASN A 148 -10.60 -6.68 17.45
CA ASN A 148 -9.85 -7.87 17.09
C ASN A 148 -10.10 -8.96 18.13
N HIS A 149 -10.93 -9.94 17.77
CA HIS A 149 -11.34 -11.03 18.67
C HIS A 149 -10.22 -12.04 18.94
N VAL A 150 -9.20 -12.07 18.10
CA VAL A 150 -8.07 -12.99 18.25
C VAL A 150 -7.07 -12.43 19.27
N THR A 151 -6.71 -11.16 19.15
CA THR A 151 -5.76 -10.50 20.08
C THR A 151 -6.45 -9.84 21.28
N LYS A 152 -7.79 -9.87 21.35
CA LYS A 152 -8.62 -9.21 22.37
C LYS A 152 -8.37 -7.70 22.47
N THR A 153 -7.95 -7.08 21.37
CA THR A 153 -7.63 -5.65 21.30
C THR A 153 -8.75 -4.88 20.62
N SER A 154 -9.01 -3.65 21.04
CA SER A 154 -9.94 -2.73 20.38
C SER A 154 -9.25 -1.44 19.99
N LEU A 155 -9.56 -0.93 18.80
CA LEU A 155 -8.99 0.29 18.23
C LEU A 155 -10.10 1.29 17.88
N PRO A 156 -9.87 2.61 17.98
CA PRO A 156 -10.80 3.59 17.45
C PRO A 156 -10.83 3.52 15.92
N LEU A 157 -12.00 3.74 15.30
CA LEU A 157 -12.05 3.87 13.84
C LEU A 157 -11.48 5.20 13.35
N THR A 158 -11.49 6.23 14.20
CA THR A 158 -10.75 7.47 13.93
C THR A 158 -9.24 7.20 14.01
N PRO A 159 -8.47 7.49 12.94
CA PRO A 159 -7.03 7.33 12.96
C PRO A 159 -6.38 8.18 14.06
N PRO A 160 -5.38 7.64 14.79
CA PRO A 160 -4.56 8.43 15.71
C PRO A 160 -3.87 9.61 15.02
N GLU A 161 -3.68 10.71 15.77
CA GLU A 161 -2.92 11.88 15.29
C GLU A 161 -1.43 11.55 15.12
N ASP A 162 -0.86 10.80 16.06
CA ASP A 162 0.52 10.32 15.95
C ASP A 162 0.59 9.15 14.95
N PRO A 163 1.30 9.32 13.82
CA PRO A 163 1.40 8.27 12.80
C PRO A 163 2.11 7.01 13.32
N LEU A 164 3.02 7.10 14.30
CA LEU A 164 3.68 5.92 14.86
C LEU A 164 2.72 5.06 15.68
N VAL A 165 1.78 5.69 16.40
CA VAL A 165 0.71 4.98 17.11
C VAL A 165 -0.18 4.23 16.11
N ALA A 166 -0.55 4.89 15.02
CA ALA A 166 -1.34 4.27 13.96
C ALA A 166 -0.60 3.10 13.28
N LEU A 167 0.67 3.28 12.91
CA LEU A 167 1.50 2.24 12.29
C LEU A 167 1.73 1.05 13.23
N LYS A 168 1.96 1.29 14.52
CA LYS A 168 2.11 0.22 15.52
C LYS A 168 0.82 -0.60 15.62
N ALA A 169 -0.33 0.04 15.77
CA ALA A 169 -1.61 -0.65 15.85
C ALA A 169 -1.97 -1.42 14.56
N LEU A 170 -1.63 -0.88 13.38
CA LEU A 170 -1.76 -1.61 12.12
C LEU A 170 -0.82 -2.82 12.05
N GLY A 171 0.44 -2.66 12.46
CA GLY A 171 1.42 -3.75 12.49
C GLY A 171 1.09 -4.85 13.48
N GLU A 172 0.34 -4.54 14.54
CA GLU A 172 -0.19 -5.52 15.50
C GLU A 172 -1.53 -6.14 15.10
N THR A 173 -2.15 -5.64 14.02
CA THR A 173 -3.45 -6.13 13.53
C THR A 173 -3.29 -6.90 12.22
N VAL A 174 -2.45 -6.41 11.31
CA VAL A 174 -2.15 -7.00 10.01
C VAL A 174 -0.73 -7.55 10.04
N GLU A 175 -0.62 -8.86 9.75
CA GLU A 175 0.64 -9.61 9.82
C GLU A 175 1.62 -9.29 8.69
N ASP A 176 1.12 -8.75 7.58
CA ASP A 176 1.90 -8.33 6.42
C ASP A 176 2.72 -7.05 6.67
N ASP A 177 3.86 -6.95 5.99
CA ASP A 177 4.63 -5.70 5.93
C ASP A 177 4.00 -4.74 4.90
N ILE A 178 3.78 -3.49 5.31
CA ILE A 178 3.05 -2.48 4.54
C ILE A 178 4.00 -1.34 4.18
N PHE A 179 4.01 -0.97 2.90
CA PHE A 179 4.62 0.25 2.40
C PHE A 179 3.56 1.10 1.70
N LEU A 180 3.47 2.37 2.09
CA LEU A 180 2.59 3.34 1.46
C LEU A 180 3.38 4.22 0.50
N LEU A 181 2.91 4.27 -0.74
CA LEU A 181 3.52 5.06 -1.80
C LEU A 181 2.55 6.15 -2.24
N VAL A 182 3.07 7.37 -2.45
CA VAL A 182 2.32 8.50 -3.00
C VAL A 182 2.96 8.96 -4.29
N GLU A 183 2.15 9.19 -5.32
CA GLU A 183 2.61 9.73 -6.60
C GLU A 183 3.08 11.18 -6.44
N THR A 184 4.25 11.47 -7.00
CA THR A 184 4.83 12.84 -7.06
C THR A 184 5.22 13.17 -8.50
N PRO A 185 5.52 14.43 -8.85
CA PRO A 185 6.02 14.77 -10.18
C PRO A 185 7.29 14.01 -10.61
N ALA A 186 8.06 13.49 -9.64
CA ALA A 186 9.29 12.73 -9.89
C ALA A 186 9.08 11.20 -9.93
N GLY A 187 7.87 10.72 -9.64
CA GLY A 187 7.50 9.31 -9.50
C GLY A 187 6.93 8.97 -8.12
N HIS A 188 6.63 7.69 -7.89
CA HIS A 188 6.08 7.21 -6.62
C HIS A 188 7.12 7.26 -5.51
N ARG A 189 6.78 7.86 -4.37
CA ARG A 189 7.64 8.02 -3.19
C ARG A 189 7.13 7.17 -2.04
N ALA A 190 8.02 6.47 -1.35
CA ALA A 190 7.69 5.75 -0.12
C ALA A 190 7.52 6.75 1.04
N VAL A 191 6.31 6.89 1.55
CA VAL A 191 5.96 7.94 2.52
C VAL A 191 5.62 7.42 3.91
N ALA A 192 5.22 6.16 4.02
CA ALA A 192 5.08 5.51 5.31
C ALA A 192 5.30 4.00 5.17
N PHE A 193 5.66 3.35 6.25
CA PHE A 193 5.80 1.91 6.28
C PHE A 193 5.65 1.35 7.70
N VAL A 194 5.24 0.08 7.77
CA VAL A 194 5.46 -0.81 8.91
C VAL A 194 6.01 -2.13 8.34
N CYS A 195 7.26 -2.44 8.64
CA CYS A 195 7.99 -3.56 8.06
C CYS A 195 8.84 -4.25 9.14
N CYS A 196 8.34 -5.37 9.65
CA CYS A 196 8.97 -6.14 10.71
C CYS A 196 9.82 -7.30 10.18
N HIS A 197 9.58 -7.77 8.95
CA HIS A 197 10.24 -8.94 8.36
C HIS A 197 10.87 -8.63 6.99
N PRO A 198 11.77 -7.62 6.88
CA PRO A 198 12.40 -7.28 5.61
C PRO A 198 13.35 -8.39 5.13
N ALA A 199 13.36 -8.61 3.82
CA ALA A 199 14.27 -9.56 3.17
C ALA A 199 15.61 -8.91 2.80
N GLY A 200 16.49 -8.73 3.79
CA GLY A 200 17.89 -8.31 3.57
C GLY A 200 18.09 -6.81 3.32
N PHE A 201 17.20 -5.96 3.83
CA PHE A 201 17.35 -4.51 3.80
C PHE A 201 16.82 -3.86 5.08
N ASP A 202 17.29 -2.65 5.37
CA ASP A 202 16.71 -1.79 6.41
C ASP A 202 15.57 -0.95 5.82
N PRO A 203 14.31 -1.10 6.29
CA PRO A 203 13.17 -0.39 5.75
C PRO A 203 13.19 1.12 6.08
N SER A 204 13.81 1.53 7.20
CA SER A 204 13.98 2.96 7.52
C SER A 204 14.78 3.70 6.45
N GLY A 205 15.78 3.02 5.87
CA GLY A 205 16.58 3.52 4.76
C GLY A 205 15.80 3.70 3.45
N LYS A 206 14.54 3.29 3.37
CA LYS A 206 13.66 3.46 2.20
C LYS A 206 12.72 4.65 2.35
N LEU A 207 12.49 5.14 3.56
CA LEU A 207 11.54 6.22 3.84
C LEU A 207 11.93 7.50 3.09
N GLY A 208 10.94 8.11 2.45
CA GLY A 208 11.08 9.36 1.72
C GLY A 208 11.76 9.27 0.36
N LYS A 209 12.14 8.07 -0.10
CA LYS A 209 12.82 7.86 -1.39
C LYS A 209 11.84 7.48 -2.50
N LEU A 210 12.22 7.71 -3.76
CA LEU A 210 11.42 7.29 -4.91
C LEU A 210 11.54 5.78 -5.12
N MET A 211 10.53 5.19 -5.77
CA MET A 211 10.48 3.77 -6.09
C MET A 211 11.73 3.33 -6.89
N LYS A 212 12.21 4.14 -7.82
CA LYS A 212 13.46 3.86 -8.54
C LYS A 212 14.71 3.84 -7.64
N ASP A 213 14.74 4.65 -6.59
CA ASP A 213 15.91 4.84 -5.73
C ASP A 213 15.97 3.77 -4.63
N ILE A 214 14.80 3.33 -4.11
CA ILE A 214 14.75 2.22 -3.15
C ILE A 214 15.21 0.89 -3.77
N HIS A 215 15.11 0.76 -5.09
CA HIS A 215 15.47 -0.42 -5.86
C HIS A 215 16.87 -0.35 -6.50
N THR A 216 17.65 0.72 -6.30
CA THR A 216 19.02 0.84 -6.85
C THR A 216 19.92 -0.38 -6.58
N PRO A 217 19.88 -1.02 -5.39
CA PRO A 217 20.71 -2.21 -5.14
C PRO A 217 20.27 -3.48 -5.88
N VAL A 218 19.09 -3.49 -6.50
CA VAL A 218 18.52 -4.69 -7.13
C VAL A 218 19.09 -4.87 -8.54
N PRO A 219 19.84 -5.96 -8.81
CA PRO A 219 20.42 -6.19 -10.13
C PRO A 219 19.36 -6.25 -11.23
N SER A 220 19.65 -5.62 -12.37
CA SER A 220 18.77 -5.55 -13.54
C SER A 220 17.41 -4.86 -13.33
N TYR A 221 17.17 -4.18 -12.20
CA TYR A 221 15.91 -3.46 -11.96
C TYR A 221 15.60 -2.43 -13.07
N ASP A 222 16.63 -1.81 -13.65
CA ASP A 222 16.54 -0.89 -14.78
C ASP A 222 15.74 -1.46 -15.97
N LYS A 223 15.78 -2.79 -16.17
CA LYS A 223 15.02 -3.47 -17.24
C LYS A 223 13.50 -3.45 -17.01
N ILE A 224 13.05 -3.34 -15.76
CA ILE A 224 11.63 -3.39 -15.39
C ILE A 224 11.10 -2.12 -14.73
N GLY A 225 11.97 -1.23 -14.24
CA GLY A 225 11.59 -0.07 -13.44
C GLY A 225 10.61 0.87 -14.14
N ALA A 226 10.83 1.16 -15.43
CA ALA A 226 9.90 2.00 -16.19
C ALA A 226 8.51 1.35 -16.35
N SER A 227 8.44 0.02 -16.46
CA SER A 227 7.17 -0.72 -16.51
C SER A 227 6.47 -0.73 -15.16
N MET A 228 7.23 -0.83 -14.07
CA MET A 228 6.72 -0.74 -12.70
C MET A 228 6.11 0.63 -12.44
N GLU A 229 6.82 1.72 -12.74
CA GLU A 229 6.31 3.08 -12.57
C GLU A 229 5.00 3.30 -13.34
N ARG A 230 4.95 2.86 -14.61
CA ARG A 230 3.73 2.96 -15.42
C ARG A 230 2.56 2.15 -14.87
N LEU A 231 2.81 1.02 -14.20
CA LEU A 231 1.74 0.27 -13.53
C LEU A 231 1.16 1.09 -12.38
N PHE A 232 2.01 1.61 -11.49
CA PHE A 232 1.59 2.39 -10.34
C PHE A 232 0.78 3.63 -10.75
N CYS A 233 1.22 4.37 -11.77
CA CYS A 233 0.45 5.50 -12.34
C CYS A 233 -0.92 5.13 -12.92
N ARG A 234 -1.18 3.83 -13.18
CA ARG A 234 -2.43 3.33 -13.79
C ARG A 234 -3.29 2.55 -12.80
N LEU A 235 -2.88 2.43 -11.55
CA LEU A 235 -3.69 1.77 -10.52
C LEU A 235 -5.04 2.48 -10.41
N GLN A 236 -6.09 1.69 -10.29
CA GLN A 236 -7.46 2.17 -10.11
C GLN A 236 -7.98 1.60 -8.80
N VAL A 237 -8.81 2.38 -8.11
CA VAL A 237 -9.55 1.91 -6.93
C VAL A 237 -10.28 0.61 -7.27
N GLY A 238 -10.19 -0.36 -6.36
CA GLY A 238 -10.81 -1.67 -6.53
C GLY A 238 -10.08 -2.65 -7.46
N LYS A 239 -9.00 -2.24 -8.12
CA LYS A 239 -8.17 -3.13 -8.95
C LYS A 239 -6.81 -3.36 -8.29
N SER A 240 -6.66 -4.54 -7.70
CA SER A 240 -5.41 -4.94 -7.07
C SER A 240 -4.58 -5.85 -7.97
N PHE A 241 -3.28 -5.88 -7.71
CA PHE A 241 -2.32 -6.69 -8.43
C PHE A 241 -1.37 -7.35 -7.44
N LYS A 242 -0.98 -8.59 -7.72
CA LYS A 242 -0.02 -9.35 -6.92
C LYS A 242 1.12 -9.88 -7.76
N ARG A 243 2.24 -10.13 -7.11
CA ARG A 243 3.41 -10.83 -7.68
C ARG A 243 4.12 -11.58 -6.56
N MET A 244 4.83 -12.64 -6.91
CA MET A 244 5.67 -13.36 -5.97
C MET A 244 7.10 -12.85 -6.05
N ASN A 245 7.71 -12.60 -4.88
CA ASN A 245 9.14 -12.41 -4.73
C ASN A 245 9.69 -13.52 -3.83
N VAL A 246 10.94 -13.93 -4.04
CA VAL A 246 11.56 -14.99 -3.24
C VAL A 246 13.01 -14.64 -2.93
N SER A 247 13.42 -14.94 -1.71
CA SER A 247 14.82 -14.92 -1.27
C SER A 247 15.08 -16.17 -0.43
N GLN A 248 16.35 -16.55 -0.29
CA GLN A 248 16.76 -17.63 0.60
C GLN A 248 17.63 -17.05 1.71
N ARG A 249 17.26 -17.30 2.97
CA ARG A 249 18.07 -16.98 4.13
C ARG A 249 18.79 -18.25 4.56
N VAL A 250 20.12 -18.21 4.60
CA VAL A 250 20.93 -19.26 5.22
C VAL A 250 21.04 -18.94 6.71
N PRO A 251 20.68 -19.86 7.63
CA PRO A 251 20.80 -19.60 9.07
C PRO A 251 22.26 -19.30 9.46
N GLY A 252 22.48 -18.24 10.25
CA GLY A 252 23.79 -17.91 10.84
C GLY A 252 24.69 -16.94 10.05
N GLY A 253 24.13 -16.22 9.06
CA GLY A 253 24.80 -15.13 8.35
C GLY A 253 24.19 -13.76 8.61
#